data_AF-U7V4E9-F1
#
_entry.id   AF-U7V4E9-F1
#
_cell.length_a   1.000
_cell.length_b   1.000
_cell.length_c   1.000
_cell.angle_alpha   90.00
_cell.angle_beta   90.00
_cell.angle_gamma   90.00
#
_symmetry.space_group_name_H-M   'P 1'
#
loop_
_entity.id
_entity.type
_entity.pdbx_description
1 polymer ?
#
loop_
_entity_poly.entity_id
_entity_poly.type
_entity_poly.pdbx_seq_one_letter_code
_entity_poly.pdbx_strand_id
1 'polypeptide(L)' 'MNQKLDELYGYIQVSAPETFHELFRAEENPEKREFYLALFNYSLQSRQRRIIAEEKFVI' A
#
# COMPACT_ATOMS: atom_id res chain seq x y z
N MET A 1 -7.36 -7.86 -19.88
CA MET A 1 -6.78 -7.21 -18.68
C MET A 1 -7.89 -7.09 -17.65
N ASN A 2 -7.65 -7.41 -16.39
CA ASN A 2 -8.71 -7.55 -15.38
C ASN A 2 -8.97 -6.19 -14.72
N GLN A 3 -9.97 -5.44 -15.22
CA GLN A 3 -10.25 -4.05 -14.87
C GLN A 3 -10.25 -3.76 -13.35
N LYS A 4 -10.73 -4.72 -12.53
CA LYS A 4 -10.74 -4.59 -11.07
C LYS A 4 -9.34 -4.56 -10.43
N LEU A 5 -8.37 -5.25 -11.02
CA LEU A 5 -6.98 -5.23 -10.55
C LEU A 5 -6.31 -3.91 -10.90
N ASP A 6 -6.62 -3.33 -12.07
CA ASP A 6 -6.09 -2.03 -12.48
C ASP A 6 -6.64 -0.90 -11.59
N GLU A 7 -7.93 -0.96 -11.24
CA GLU A 7 -8.56 -0.04 -10.27
C GLU A 7 -7.94 -0.15 -8.88
N LEU A 8 -7.75 -1.38 -8.38
CA LEU A 8 -7.07 -1.62 -7.10
C LEU A 8 -5.63 -1.09 -7.12
N TYR A 9 -4.90 -1.32 -8.21
CA TYR A 9 -3.53 -0.82 -8.36
C TYR A 9 -3.48 0.70 -8.35
N GLY A 10 -4.37 1.36 -9.10
CA GLY A 10 -4.51 2.81 -9.11
C GLY A 10 -4.81 3.37 -7.72
N TYR A 11 -5.73 2.74 -6.99
CA TYR A 11 -6.05 3.12 -5.61
C TYR A 11 -4.81 3.04 -4.69
N ILE A 12 -4.06 1.94 -4.75
CA ILE A 12 -2.84 1.76 -3.94
C ILE A 12 -1.78 2.83 -4.24
N GLN A 13 -1.64 3.26 -5.50
CA GLN A 13 -0.62 4.23 -5.88
C GLN A 13 -0.88 5.65 -5.36
N VAL A 14 -2.16 6.01 -5.15
CA VAL A 14 -2.58 7.37 -4.73
C VAL A 14 -2.94 7.46 -3.25
N SER A 15 -3.22 6.33 -2.60
CA SER A 15 -3.51 6.28 -1.16
C SER A 15 -2.24 6.40 -0.31
N ALA A 16 -2.38 7.04 0.85
CA ALA A 16 -1.36 7.06 1.87
C ALA A 16 -1.31 5.69 2.59
N PRO A 17 -0.12 5.20 3.00
CA PRO A 17 -0.01 3.96 3.77
C PRO A 17 -0.93 3.91 5.00
N GLU A 18 -1.08 5.04 5.68
CA GLU A 18 -1.90 5.20 6.87
C GLU A 18 -3.37 4.80 6.64
N THR A 19 -3.91 5.04 5.44
CA THR A 19 -5.27 4.62 5.06
C THR A 19 -5.44 3.10 5.18
N PHE A 20 -4.46 2.32 4.74
CA PHE A 20 -4.54 0.85 4.82
C PHE A 20 -4.35 0.35 6.25
N HIS A 21 -3.54 1.05 7.05
CA HIS A 21 -3.37 0.72 8.46
C HIS A 21 -4.67 0.94 9.26
N GLU A 22 -5.42 2.01 8.96
CA GLU A 22 -6.74 2.25 9.56
C GLU A 22 -7.74 1.15 9.18
N LEU A 23 -7.78 0.76 7.91
CA LEU A 23 -8.62 -0.35 7.44
C LEU A 23 -8.24 -1.68 8.10
N PHE A 24 -6.95 -1.96 8.25
CA PHE A 24 -6.46 -3.12 9.00
C PHE A 24 -6.93 -3.12 10.45
N ARG A 25 -6.87 -1.98 11.16
CA ARG A 25 -7.31 -1.91 12.57
C ARG A 25 -8.81 -2.02 12.75
N ALA A 26 -9.60 -1.61 11.76
CA ALA A 26 -11.05 -1.64 11.80
C ALA A 26 -11.65 -2.98 11.34
N GLU A 27 -10.89 -3.84 10.67
CA GLU A 27 -11.40 -5.08 10.08
C GLU A 27 -11.43 -6.25 11.08
N GLU A 28 -12.61 -6.86 11.21
CA GLU A 28 -12.84 -8.00 12.10
C GLU A 28 -12.66 -9.34 11.39
N ASN A 29 -12.87 -9.39 10.07
CA ASN A 29 -12.67 -10.60 9.28
C ASN A 29 -11.16 -10.88 9.13
N PRO A 30 -10.66 -12.06 9.57
CA PRO A 30 -9.22 -12.34 9.55
C PRO A 30 -8.59 -12.29 8.16
N GLU A 31 -9.27 -12.81 7.14
CA GLU A 31 -8.76 -12.86 5.76
C GLU A 31 -8.65 -11.45 5.16
N LYS A 32 -9.69 -10.63 5.34
CA LYS A 32 -9.67 -9.24 4.87
C LYS A 32 -8.65 -8.40 5.65
N ARG A 33 -8.47 -8.68 6.94
CA ARG A 33 -7.48 -8.00 7.77
C ARG A 33 -6.06 -8.26 7.27
N GLU A 34 -5.73 -9.53 6.96
CA GLU A 34 -4.45 -9.87 6.33
C GLU A 34 -4.27 -9.20 4.97
N PHE A 35 -5.33 -9.10 4.18
CA PHE A 35 -5.29 -8.36 2.92
C PHE A 35 -4.94 -6.87 3.12
N TYR A 36 -5.59 -6.17 4.06
CA TYR A 36 -5.24 -4.76 4.35
C TYR A 36 -3.83 -4.60 4.90
N LEU A 37 -3.35 -5.55 5.71
CA LEU A 37 -1.96 -5.56 6.18
C LEU A 37 -0.97 -5.69 5.01
N ALA A 38 -1.25 -6.56 4.03
CA ALA A 38 -0.45 -6.69 2.83
C ALA A 38 -0.42 -5.39 2.01
N LEU A 39 -1.55 -4.71 1.86
CA LEU A 39 -1.63 -3.41 1.19
C LEU A 39 -0.82 -2.34 1.92
N PHE A 40 -0.92 -2.28 3.24
CA PHE A 40 -0.13 -1.36 4.06
C PHE A 40 1.37 -1.58 3.84
N ASN A 41 1.84 -2.82 3.98
CA ASN A 41 3.25 -3.16 3.79
C ASN A 41 3.74 -2.85 2.38
N TYR A 42 2.96 -3.18 1.35
CA TYR A 42 3.30 -2.86 -0.03
C TYR A 42 3.43 -1.35 -0.25
N SER A 43 2.49 -0.56 0.28
CA SER A 43 2.51 0.91 0.13
C SER A 43 3.73 1.55 0.80
N LEU A 44 4.13 1.06 1.99
CA LEU A 44 5.36 1.49 2.66
C LEU A 44 6.59 1.19 1.82
N GLN A 45 6.72 -0.05 1.32
CA GLN A 45 7.85 -0.44 0.48
C GLN A 45 7.88 0.36 -0.84
N SER A 46 6.72 0.65 -1.44
CA SER A 46 6.61 1.46 -2.65
C SER A 46 7.14 2.88 -2.40
N ARG A 47 6.77 3.48 -1.26
CA ARG A 47 7.25 4.81 -0.86
C ARG A 47 8.75 4.81 -0.54
N GLN A 48 9.24 3.80 0.16
CA GLN A 48 10.68 3.63 0.40
C GLN A 48 11.46 3.52 -0.91
N ARG A 49 10.97 2.74 -1.89
CA ARG A 49 11.61 2.65 -3.21
C ARG A 49 11.68 3.99 -3.94
N ARG A 50 10.64 4.83 -3.83
CA ARG A 50 10.67 6.19 -4.40
C ARG A 50 11.78 7.03 -3.76
N ILE A 51 11.84 7.04 -2.42
CA ILE A 51 12.86 7.78 -1.66
C ILE A 51 14.27 7.27 -2.01
N ILE A 52 14.47 5.95 -2.06
CA ILE A 52 15.77 5.35 -2.41
C ILE A 52 16.20 5.72 -3.85
N ALA A 53 15.24 5.85 -4.76
CA ALA A 53 15.50 6.27 -6.14
C ALA A 53 15.78 7.78 -6.28
N GLU A 54 15.59 8.59 -5.23
CA GLU A 54 15.98 10.00 -5.26
C GLU A 54 17.50 10.12 -5.24
N GLU A 55 18.07 10.93 -6.15
CA GLU A 55 19.53 11.13 -6.30
C GLU A 55 20.25 11.50 -5.00
N LYS A 56 19.53 12.07 -4.03
CA LYS A 56 20.06 12.54 -2.74
C LYS A 56 20.05 11.49 -1.63
N PHE A 57 19.49 10.30 -1.86
CA PHE A 57 19.35 9.30 -0.80
C PHE A 57 20.68 8.66 -0.38
N VAL A 58 21.70 8.67 -1.25
CA VAL A 58 23.06 8.22 -0.93
C VAL A 58 23.97 9.45 -0.87
N ILE A 59 24.31 9.89 0.34
CA ILE A 59 25.43 10.81 0.63
C ILE A 59 26.40 10.06 1.53
#